data_AF-A0A1W2AWN2-F1
#
_entry.id   AF-A0A1W2AWN2-F1
#
_cell.length_a   1.000
_cell.length_b   1.000
_cell.length_c   1.000
_cell.angle_alpha   90.00
_cell.angle_beta   90.00
_cell.angle_gamma   90.00
#
_symmetry.space_group_name_H-M   'P 1'
#
loop_
_entity.id
_entity.type
_entity.pdbx_description
1 polymer ?
#
loop_
_entity_poly.entity_id
_entity_poly.type
_entity_poly.pdbx_seq_one_letter_code
_entity_poly.pdbx_strand_id
1 'polypeptide(L)'
;MKKKERTVGLIMATIMSAAMGLIAAFLVRRGMNPQELASSPPAAVMYISNALESIFFGIIFTLILPMGKWGHALASKAGAVPPSLKFHLLNSLPVSMACAILVSAPVCFINIIQARSHMPPEVAPPLMAMFLSSWLKLLLPTAIIGYVISLLISPVVVKAVGLNVHSKRPPNIPEGMKPE
;
A
#
# COMPACT_ATOMS: atom_id res chain seq x y z
N MET A 1 19.04 -8.61 5.55
CA MET A 1 17.91 -9.16 4.77
C MET A 1 18.45 -9.63 3.45
N LYS A 2 18.29 -10.93 3.15
CA LYS A 2 18.87 -11.58 1.96
C LYS A 2 18.20 -10.93 0.73
N LYS A 3 18.95 -10.42 -0.24
CA LYS A 3 18.49 -9.57 -1.38
C LYS A 3 17.06 -9.87 -1.90
N LYS A 4 16.69 -11.16 -2.00
CA LYS A 4 15.35 -11.65 -2.38
C LYS A 4 14.18 -11.06 -1.57
N GLU A 5 14.30 -10.92 -0.25
CA GLU A 5 13.23 -10.35 0.60
C GLU A 5 12.97 -8.88 0.26
N ARG A 6 14.06 -8.13 0.00
CA ARG A 6 13.98 -6.73 -0.44
C ARG A 6 13.37 -6.63 -1.84
N THR A 7 13.72 -7.56 -2.73
CA THR A 7 13.11 -7.65 -4.07
C THR A 7 11.62 -7.94 -3.99
N VAL A 8 11.17 -8.89 -3.15
CA VAL A 8 9.74 -9.14 -2.94
C VAL A 8 9.05 -7.89 -2.41
N GLY A 9 9.63 -7.23 -1.40
CA GLY A 9 9.07 -5.99 -0.84
C GLY A 9 8.91 -4.91 -1.90
N LEU A 10 9.92 -4.72 -2.76
CA LEU A 10 9.89 -3.75 -3.84
C LEU A 10 8.82 -4.08 -4.88
N ILE A 11 8.74 -5.34 -5.35
CA ILE A 11 7.73 -5.77 -6.33
C ILE A 11 6.31 -5.60 -5.76
N MET A 12 6.09 -6.06 -4.53
CA MET A 12 4.82 -5.92 -3.82
C MET A 12 4.42 -4.45 -3.72
N ALA A 13 5.35 -3.58 -3.30
CA ALA A 13 5.09 -2.16 -3.17
C ALA A 13 4.78 -1.50 -4.51
N THR A 14 5.52 -1.81 -5.57
CA THR A 14 5.25 -1.28 -6.91
C THR A 14 3.86 -1.67 -7.40
N ILE A 15 3.50 -2.96 -7.31
CA ILE A 15 2.20 -3.44 -7.79
C ILE A 15 1.05 -2.86 -6.94
N MET A 16 1.20 -2.88 -5.60
CA MET A 16 0.19 -2.32 -4.70
C MET A 16 0.02 -0.82 -4.93
N SER A 17 1.12 -0.08 -5.12
CA SER A 17 1.05 1.36 -5.35
C SER A 17 0.42 1.70 -6.69
N ALA A 18 0.77 0.97 -7.75
CA ALA A 18 0.11 1.11 -9.05
C ALA A 18 -1.41 0.86 -8.94
N ALA A 19 -1.81 -0.22 -8.27
CA ALA A 19 -3.21 -0.54 -8.06
C ALA A 19 -3.94 0.54 -7.23
N MET A 20 -3.32 1.02 -6.15
CA MET A 20 -3.89 2.10 -5.33
C MET A 20 -4.05 3.40 -6.13
N GLY A 21 -3.06 3.77 -6.96
CA GLY A 21 -3.16 4.95 -7.82
C GLY A 21 -4.30 4.86 -8.82
N LEU A 22 -4.49 3.69 -9.45
CA LEU A 22 -5.61 3.44 -10.35
C LEU A 22 -6.96 3.49 -9.63
N ILE A 23 -7.07 2.88 -8.46
CA ILE A 23 -8.30 2.88 -7.65
C ILE A 23 -8.63 4.29 -7.18
N ALA A 24 -7.65 5.05 -6.69
CA ALA A 24 -7.84 6.42 -6.26
C ALA A 24 -8.35 7.29 -7.42
N ALA A 25 -7.70 7.21 -8.59
CA ALA A 25 -8.15 7.91 -9.79
C ALA A 25 -9.58 7.51 -10.21
N PHE A 26 -9.92 6.22 -10.11
CA PHE A 26 -11.26 5.73 -10.43
C PHE A 26 -12.33 6.28 -9.47
N LEU A 27 -12.07 6.23 -8.16
CA LEU A 27 -12.99 6.73 -7.14
C LEU A 27 -13.18 8.24 -7.25
N VAL A 28 -12.10 8.99 -7.49
CA VAL A 28 -12.16 10.43 -7.72
C VAL A 28 -13.00 10.74 -8.95
N ARG A 29 -12.73 10.08 -10.09
CA ARG A 29 -13.48 10.32 -11.34
C ARG A 29 -14.95 9.97 -11.20
N ARG A 30 -15.27 8.90 -10.47
CA ARG A 30 -16.66 8.48 -10.23
C ARG A 30 -17.42 9.44 -9.31
N GLY A 31 -16.71 10.14 -8.42
CA GLY A 31 -17.30 11.13 -7.50
C GLY A 31 -17.50 12.53 -8.10
N MET A 32 -16.98 12.79 -9.31
CA MET A 32 -17.08 14.09 -9.97
C MET A 32 -18.43 14.31 -10.64
N ASN A 33 -18.92 15.55 -10.59
CA ASN A 33 -20.12 15.97 -11.32
C ASN A 33 -19.84 16.10 -12.84
N PRO A 34 -20.86 16.06 -13.71
CA PRO A 34 -20.67 16.14 -15.16
C PRO A 34 -19.91 17.39 -15.64
N GLN A 35 -20.11 18.54 -14.97
CA GLN A 35 -19.37 19.76 -15.28
C GLN A 35 -17.88 19.64 -14.92
N GLU A 36 -17.56 19.00 -13.79
CA GLU A 36 -16.17 18.79 -13.35
C GLU A 36 -15.45 17.80 -14.27
N LEU A 37 -16.17 16.77 -14.74
CA LEU A 37 -15.64 15.80 -15.70
C LEU A 37 -15.23 16.46 -17.02
N ALA A 38 -16.01 17.44 -17.49
CA ALA A 38 -15.73 18.17 -18.72
C ALA A 38 -14.46 19.03 -18.63
N SER A 39 -14.15 19.57 -17.44
CA SER A 39 -12.92 20.31 -17.17
C SER A 39 -11.73 19.42 -16.76
N SER A 40 -11.97 18.14 -16.46
CA SER A 40 -10.94 17.22 -15.98
C SER A 40 -10.07 16.69 -17.13
N PRO A 41 -8.80 16.32 -16.86
CA PRO A 41 -7.97 15.63 -17.84
C PRO A 41 -8.64 14.35 -18.37
N PRO A 42 -8.28 13.91 -19.59
CA PRO A 42 -8.73 12.63 -20.11
C PRO A 42 -8.46 11.49 -19.11
N ALA A 43 -9.42 10.57 -18.98
CA ALA A 43 -9.38 9.52 -17.97
C ALA A 43 -8.04 8.77 -17.96
N ALA A 44 -7.53 8.40 -19.15
CA ALA A 44 -6.27 7.70 -19.31
C ALA A 44 -5.08 8.48 -18.72
N VAL A 45 -5.01 9.79 -18.95
CA VAL A 45 -3.94 10.64 -18.41
C VAL A 45 -3.99 10.66 -16.89
N MET A 46 -5.18 10.81 -16.32
CA MET A 46 -5.39 10.83 -14.87
C MET A 46 -5.06 9.48 -14.20
N TYR A 47 -5.36 8.36 -14.86
CA TYR A 47 -4.97 7.03 -14.38
C TYR A 47 -3.46 6.84 -14.41
N ILE A 48 -2.81 7.19 -15.53
CA ILE A 48 -1.37 7.01 -15.71
C ILE A 48 -0.60 7.90 -14.74
N SER A 49 -0.97 9.18 -14.61
CA SER A 49 -0.30 10.11 -13.69
C SER A 49 -0.39 9.63 -12.24
N ASN A 50 -1.60 9.29 -11.77
CA ASN A 50 -1.80 8.80 -10.40
C ASN A 50 -1.10 7.46 -10.16
N ALA A 51 -1.06 6.56 -11.15
CA ALA A 51 -0.32 5.30 -11.03
C ALA A 51 1.19 5.54 -10.91
N LEU A 52 1.77 6.38 -11.77
CA LEU A 52 3.20 6.71 -11.74
C LEU A 52 3.59 7.41 -10.43
N GLU A 53 2.78 8.38 -10.00
CA GLU A 53 2.98 9.10 -8.75
C GLU A 53 2.91 8.16 -7.54
N SER A 54 1.90 7.28 -7.53
CA SER A 54 1.76 6.28 -6.48
C SER A 54 2.96 5.33 -6.44
N ILE A 55 3.42 4.84 -7.61
CA ILE A 55 4.61 3.98 -7.71
C ILE A 55 5.83 4.69 -7.15
N PHE A 56 6.04 5.96 -7.50
CA PHE A 56 7.17 6.76 -7.03
C PHE A 56 7.18 6.84 -5.49
N PHE A 57 6.06 7.24 -4.89
CA PHE A 57 5.93 7.29 -3.42
C PHE A 57 6.04 5.90 -2.78
N GLY A 58 5.44 4.88 -3.38
CA GLY A 58 5.51 3.50 -2.93
C GLY A 58 6.94 2.99 -2.82
N ILE A 59 7.76 3.22 -3.86
CA ILE A 59 9.17 2.84 -3.88
C ILE A 59 9.92 3.58 -2.77
N ILE A 60 9.72 4.89 -2.61
CA ILE A 60 10.36 5.69 -1.56
C ILE A 60 10.02 5.11 -0.17
N PHE A 61 8.75 4.86 0.12
CA PHE A 61 8.34 4.34 1.42
C PHE A 61 8.87 2.93 1.69
N THR A 62 8.94 2.07 0.68
CA THR A 62 9.51 0.72 0.84
C THR A 62 11.01 0.74 1.09
N LEU A 63 11.72 1.75 0.58
CA LEU A 63 13.15 1.91 0.85
C LEU A 63 13.42 2.45 2.26
N ILE A 64 12.53 3.28 2.80
CA ILE A 64 12.68 3.91 4.11
C ILE A 64 12.13 3.01 5.22
N LEU A 65 10.98 2.36 5.01
CA LEU A 65 10.26 1.64 6.05
C LEU A 65 10.55 0.14 6.05
N PRO A 66 10.92 -0.44 7.21
CA PRO A 66 11.20 -1.87 7.32
C PRO A 66 9.90 -2.70 7.44
N MET A 67 8.98 -2.56 6.48
CA MET A 67 7.63 -3.13 6.56
C MET A 67 7.61 -4.65 6.79
N GLY A 68 8.57 -5.39 6.23
CA GLY A 68 8.70 -6.83 6.44
C GLY A 68 9.00 -7.22 7.90
N LYS A 69 9.71 -6.36 8.64
CA LYS A 69 9.95 -6.58 10.08
C LYS A 69 8.68 -6.35 10.89
N TRP A 70 7.88 -5.34 10.53
CA TRP A 70 6.63 -5.03 11.21
C TRP A 70 5.60 -6.14 11.04
N GLY A 71 5.44 -6.66 9.82
CA GLY A 71 4.55 -7.79 9.55
C GLY A 71 4.93 -9.04 10.33
N HIS A 72 6.22 -9.39 10.35
CA HIS A 72 6.69 -10.56 11.07
C HIS A 72 6.54 -10.41 12.58
N ALA A 73 6.83 -9.23 13.13
CA ALA A 73 6.65 -8.94 14.54
C ALA A 73 5.17 -9.03 14.95
N LEU A 74 4.25 -8.52 14.14
CA LEU A 74 2.81 -8.61 14.39
C LEU A 74 2.33 -10.07 14.36
N ALA A 75 2.75 -10.83 13.35
CA ALA A 75 2.39 -12.23 13.22
C ALA A 75 2.97 -13.10 14.36
N SER A 76 4.22 -12.85 14.75
CA SER A 76 4.88 -13.53 15.87
C SER A 76 4.19 -13.26 17.20
N LYS A 77 3.80 -12.01 17.47
CA LYS A 77 3.03 -11.67 18.69
C LYS A 77 1.67 -12.37 18.76
N ALA A 78 1.06 -12.65 17.61
CA ALA A 78 -0.20 -13.37 17.53
C ALA A 78 -0.04 -14.91 17.51
N GLY A 79 1.18 -15.42 17.72
CA GLY A 79 1.48 -16.85 17.67
C GLY A 79 1.28 -17.48 16.29
N ALA A 80 1.34 -16.68 15.22
CA ALA A 80 1.16 -17.19 13.87
C ALA A 80 2.50 -17.71 13.32
N VAL A 81 2.50 -18.97 12.88
CA VAL A 81 3.71 -19.64 12.37
C VAL A 81 3.70 -19.66 10.84
N PRO A 82 4.77 -19.31 10.12
CA PRO A 82 4.86 -19.50 8.67
C PRO A 82 4.88 -21.00 8.32
N PRO A 83 4.19 -21.48 7.25
CA PRO A 83 3.42 -20.77 6.23
C PRO A 83 1.90 -20.74 6.49
N SER A 84 1.42 -20.52 7.73
CA SER A 84 -0.02 -20.52 8.00
C SER A 84 -0.75 -19.36 7.34
N LEU A 85 -2.04 -19.57 7.01
CA LEU A 85 -2.93 -18.51 6.51
C LEU A 85 -3.02 -17.34 7.50
N LYS A 86 -3.08 -17.62 8.81
CA LYS A 86 -3.04 -16.60 9.87
C LYS A 86 -1.78 -15.73 9.80
N PHE A 87 -0.61 -16.34 9.54
CA PHE A 87 0.64 -15.61 9.38
C PHE A 87 0.56 -14.66 8.18
N HIS A 88 0.04 -15.13 7.05
CA HIS A 88 -0.12 -14.30 5.85
C HIS A 88 -1.08 -13.12 6.06
N LEU A 89 -2.23 -13.36 6.69
CA LEU A 89 -3.23 -12.33 6.99
C LEU A 89 -2.68 -11.22 7.88
N LEU A 90 -1.88 -11.57 8.88
CA LEU A 90 -1.29 -10.60 9.80
C LEU A 90 -0.07 -9.90 9.20
N ASN A 91 0.76 -10.64 8.47
CA ASN A 91 1.98 -10.10 7.88
C ASN A 91 1.70 -9.09 6.74
N SER A 92 0.58 -9.21 6.03
CA SER A 92 0.19 -8.27 4.98
C SER A 92 -0.38 -6.95 5.51
N LEU A 93 -0.89 -6.94 6.75
CA LEU A 93 -1.62 -5.81 7.32
C LEU A 93 -0.76 -4.54 7.44
N PRO A 94 0.48 -4.57 7.97
CA PRO A 94 1.33 -3.38 8.02
C PRO A 94 1.69 -2.86 6.63
N VAL A 95 1.89 -3.75 5.66
CA VAL A 95 2.20 -3.37 4.27
C VAL A 95 1.01 -2.67 3.64
N SER A 96 -0.19 -3.26 3.75
CA SER A 96 -1.39 -2.66 3.17
C SER A 96 -1.77 -1.34 3.84
N MET A 97 -1.66 -1.25 5.17
CA MET A 97 -1.93 -0.01 5.89
C MET A 97 -0.93 1.08 5.57
N ALA A 98 0.37 0.77 5.56
CA ALA A 98 1.40 1.73 5.22
C ALA A 98 1.23 2.22 3.78
N CYS A 99 1.00 1.32 2.81
CA CYS A 99 0.70 1.73 1.44
C CYS A 99 -0.58 2.57 1.37
N ALA A 100 -1.66 2.16 2.03
CA ALA A 100 -2.91 2.90 2.01
C ALA A 100 -2.78 4.30 2.62
N ILE A 101 -2.09 4.47 3.74
CA ILE A 101 -1.92 5.78 4.39
C ILE A 101 -0.89 6.61 3.64
N LEU A 102 0.32 6.07 3.45
CA LEU A 102 1.47 6.83 3.02
C LEU A 102 1.45 7.12 1.52
N VAL A 103 0.90 6.23 0.69
CA VAL A 103 0.82 6.47 -0.76
C VAL A 103 -0.41 7.32 -1.07
N SER A 104 -1.56 7.09 -0.43
CA SER A 104 -2.77 7.88 -0.73
C SER A 104 -2.68 9.32 -0.24
N ALA A 105 -1.99 9.61 0.86
CA ALA A 105 -1.85 10.96 1.39
C ALA A 105 -1.20 11.94 0.40
N PRO A 106 0.03 11.71 -0.11
CA PRO A 106 0.67 12.62 -1.06
C PRO A 106 -0.07 12.69 -2.39
N VAL A 107 -0.56 11.57 -2.91
CA VAL A 107 -1.35 11.54 -4.16
C VAL A 107 -2.63 12.34 -4.01
N CYS A 108 -3.35 12.19 -2.89
CA CYS A 108 -4.53 13.00 -2.60
C CYS A 108 -4.16 14.48 -2.45
N PHE A 109 -3.07 14.78 -1.75
CA PHE A 109 -2.62 16.15 -1.53
C PHE A 109 -2.26 16.87 -2.84
N ILE A 110 -1.52 16.21 -3.73
CA ILE A 110 -1.15 16.76 -5.05
C ILE A 110 -2.40 16.98 -5.91
N ASN A 111 -3.33 16.02 -5.94
CA ASN A 111 -4.61 16.21 -6.65
C ASN A 111 -5.43 17.38 -6.08
N ILE A 112 -5.45 17.58 -4.76
CA ILE A 112 -6.17 18.70 -4.13
C ILE A 112 -5.49 20.04 -4.43
N ILE A 113 -4.16 20.11 -4.45
CA ILE A 113 -3.43 21.32 -4.87
C ILE A 113 -3.76 21.66 -6.32
N GLN A 114 -3.71 20.67 -7.22
CA GLN A 114 -4.06 20.85 -8.62
C GLN A 114 -5.52 21.27 -8.80
N ALA A 115 -6.46 20.68 -8.06
CA ALA A 115 -7.86 21.10 -8.11
C ALA A 115 -8.04 22.54 -7.63
N ARG A 116 -7.41 22.90 -6.50
CA ARG A 116 -7.52 24.24 -5.90
C ARG A 116 -6.88 25.31 -6.76
N SER A 117 -5.82 25.02 -7.51
CA SER A 117 -5.18 26.00 -8.40
C SER A 117 -6.07 26.46 -9.56
N HIS A 118 -7.16 25.74 -9.85
CA HIS A 118 -8.14 26.09 -10.87
C HIS A 118 -9.42 26.71 -10.26
N MET A 119 -9.49 26.87 -8.94
CA MET A 119 -10.63 27.50 -8.25
C MET A 119 -10.37 29.01 -8.06
N PRO A 120 -11.38 29.87 -8.28
CA PRO A 120 -11.27 31.27 -7.89
C PRO A 120 -10.97 31.40 -6.38
N PRO A 121 -10.07 32.31 -5.96
CA PRO A 121 -9.68 32.45 -4.55
C PRO A 121 -10.86 32.74 -3.60
N GLU A 122 -11.91 33.37 -4.12
CA GLU A 122 -13.11 33.80 -3.40
C GLU A 122 -13.99 32.64 -2.92
N VAL A 123 -13.94 31.49 -3.61
CA VAL A 123 -14.77 30.32 -3.33
C VAL A 123 -13.97 29.10 -2.88
N ALA A 124 -12.64 29.20 -2.86
CA ALA A 124 -11.75 28.08 -2.58
C ALA A 124 -11.74 27.75 -1.07
N PRO A 125 -12.21 26.56 -0.64
CA PRO A 125 -12.12 26.16 0.76
C PRO A 125 -10.65 26.07 1.25
N PRO A 126 -10.41 26.06 2.57
CA PRO A 126 -9.07 25.87 3.12
C PRO A 126 -8.43 24.56 2.63
N LEU A 127 -7.19 24.63 2.15
CA LEU A 127 -6.48 23.50 1.53
C LEU A 127 -6.49 22.25 2.43
N MET A 128 -6.21 22.42 3.72
CA MET A 128 -6.18 21.31 4.68
C MET A 128 -7.55 20.66 4.91
N ALA A 129 -8.64 21.43 4.85
CA ALA A 129 -9.99 20.90 4.97
C ALA A 129 -10.36 20.07 3.73
N MET A 130 -10.02 20.54 2.54
CA MET A 130 -10.22 19.79 1.28
C MET A 130 -9.40 18.50 1.26
N PHE A 131 -8.14 18.58 1.69
CA PHE A 131 -7.24 17.44 1.78
C PHE A 131 -7.77 16.40 2.78
N LEU A 132 -7.98 16.78 4.03
CA LEU A 132 -8.38 15.82 5.07
C LEU A 132 -9.74 15.18 4.76
N SER A 133 -10.73 15.95 4.30
CA SER A 133 -12.05 15.40 3.99
C SER A 133 -12.04 14.43 2.81
N SER A 134 -11.26 14.71 1.77
CA SER A 134 -11.11 13.81 0.61
C SER A 134 -10.26 12.58 0.97
N TRP A 135 -9.16 12.79 1.68
CA TRP A 135 -8.24 11.72 2.08
C TRP A 135 -8.91 10.73 3.03
N LEU A 136 -9.66 11.19 4.04
CA LEU A 136 -10.37 10.29 4.96
C LEU A 136 -11.37 9.40 4.24
N LYS A 137 -12.10 9.96 3.25
CA LYS A 137 -13.07 9.21 2.42
C LYS A 137 -12.38 8.16 1.56
N LEU A 138 -11.17 8.44 1.08
CA LEU A 138 -10.37 7.50 0.29
C LEU A 138 -9.65 6.46 1.16
N LEU A 139 -9.31 6.80 2.41
CA LEU A 139 -8.49 5.97 3.28
C LEU A 139 -9.11 4.59 3.52
N LEU A 140 -10.39 4.55 3.90
CA LEU A 140 -11.04 3.28 4.26
C LEU A 140 -11.20 2.35 3.02
N PRO A 141 -11.72 2.81 1.87
CA PRO A 141 -11.76 2.00 0.65
C PRO A 141 -10.38 1.52 0.21
N THR A 142 -9.37 2.40 0.21
CA THR A 142 -8.01 2.03 -0.23
C THR A 142 -7.33 1.06 0.74
N ALA A 143 -7.55 1.19 2.05
CA ALA A 143 -7.05 0.24 3.03
C ALA A 143 -7.65 -1.15 2.86
N ILE A 144 -8.97 -1.24 2.66
CA ILE A 144 -9.67 -2.52 2.45
C ILE A 144 -9.21 -3.17 1.13
N ILE A 145 -9.26 -2.43 0.02
CA ILE A 145 -8.90 -2.98 -1.29
C ILE A 145 -7.41 -3.31 -1.33
N GLY A 146 -6.55 -2.46 -0.76
CA GLY A 146 -5.12 -2.69 -0.67
C GLY A 146 -4.78 -3.93 0.15
N TYR A 147 -5.53 -4.20 1.23
CA TYR A 147 -5.38 -5.43 1.99
C TYR A 147 -5.76 -6.67 1.17
N VAL A 148 -6.92 -6.65 0.50
CA VAL A 148 -7.36 -7.76 -0.36
C VAL A 148 -6.35 -8.04 -1.47
N ILE A 149 -5.89 -6.99 -2.17
CA ILE A 149 -4.87 -7.10 -3.21
C ILE A 149 -3.56 -7.67 -2.65
N SER A 150 -3.13 -7.20 -1.47
CA SER A 150 -1.91 -7.71 -0.83
C SER A 150 -2.00 -9.20 -0.54
N LEU A 151 -3.16 -9.69 -0.09
CA LEU A 151 -3.38 -11.11 0.17
C LEU A 151 -3.33 -11.96 -1.10
N LEU A 152 -3.92 -11.46 -2.20
CA LEU A 152 -3.94 -12.18 -3.48
C LEU A 152 -2.55 -12.20 -4.15
N ILE A 153 -1.81 -11.10 -4.07
CA ILE A 153 -0.54 -10.93 -4.80
C ILE A 153 0.66 -11.50 -4.03
N SER A 154 0.65 -11.43 -2.70
CA SER A 154 1.73 -11.97 -1.85
C SER A 154 2.19 -13.39 -2.23
N PRO A 155 1.30 -14.40 -2.34
CA PRO A 155 1.72 -15.76 -2.68
C PRO A 155 2.31 -15.86 -4.09
N VAL A 156 1.82 -15.07 -5.04
CA VAL A 156 2.31 -15.04 -6.43
C VAL A 156 3.72 -14.47 -6.49
N VAL A 157 3.96 -13.34 -5.83
CA VAL A 157 5.27 -12.66 -5.85
C VAL A 157 6.33 -13.46 -5.09
N VAL A 158 5.99 -14.04 -3.93
CA VAL A 158 6.93 -14.88 -3.16
C VAL A 158 7.36 -16.11 -3.96
N LYS A 159 6.42 -16.76 -4.66
CA LYS A 159 6.72 -17.88 -5.56
C LYS A 159 7.59 -17.44 -6.74
N ALA A 160 7.24 -16.34 -7.40
CA ALA A 160 7.98 -15.82 -8.55
C ALA A 160 9.44 -15.45 -8.22
N VAL A 161 9.71 -14.91 -7.02
CA VAL A 161 11.07 -14.56 -6.58
C VAL A 161 11.86 -15.77 -6.03
N GLY A 162 11.22 -16.95 -5.94
CA GLY A 162 11.87 -18.18 -5.46
C GLY A 162 12.30 -18.07 -4.00
N LEU A 163 11.50 -17.39 -3.17
CA LEU A 163 11.63 -17.43 -1.72
C LEU A 163 11.00 -18.74 -1.23
N ASN A 164 11.78 -19.83 -1.29
CA ASN A 164 11.37 -21.10 -0.68
C ASN A 164 11.21 -20.89 0.83
N VAL A 165 9.97 -21.03 1.31
CA VAL A 165 9.56 -20.83 2.71
C VAL A 165 10.22 -21.85 3.67
N HIS A 166 10.98 -22.81 3.16
CA HIS A 166 11.68 -23.84 3.94
C HIS A 166 13.05 -23.45 4.51
N SER A 167 13.59 -22.26 4.25
CA SER A 167 14.93 -21.90 4.73
C SER A 167 14.92 -21.16 6.08
N LYS A 168 14.51 -21.87 7.13
CA LYS A 168 15.08 -21.80 8.48
C LYS A 168 14.48 -22.95 9.31
N ARG A 169 15.17 -24.08 9.30
CA ARG A 169 15.11 -25.04 10.42
C ARG A 169 15.29 -24.20 11.69
N PRO A 170 14.44 -24.31 12.73
CA PRO A 170 14.74 -23.66 14.00
C PRO A 170 16.16 -24.07 14.41
N PRO A 171 16.96 -23.16 15.02
CA PRO A 171 18.26 -23.54 15.54
C PRO A 171 18.06 -24.79 16.39
N ASN A 172 18.84 -25.85 16.10
CA ASN A 172 18.83 -27.09 16.86
C ASN A 172 18.71 -26.71 18.34
N ILE A 173 17.58 -27.03 18.95
CA ILE A 173 17.51 -27.06 20.40
C ILE A 173 18.54 -28.13 20.77
N PRO A 174 19.62 -27.80 21.50
CA PRO A 174 20.59 -28.80 21.88
C PRO A 174 19.84 -29.92 22.63
N GLU A 175 20.02 -31.16 22.18
CA GLU A 175 19.31 -32.38 22.61
C GLU A 175 19.51 -32.75 24.10
N GLY A 176 20.02 -31.85 24.94
CA GLY A 176 20.44 -32.11 26.31
C GLY A 176 19.66 -31.38 27.42
N MET A 177 18.63 -30.58 27.13
CA MET A 177 17.81 -29.94 28.17
C MET A 177 16.49 -30.68 28.38
N LYS A 178 16.57 -31.85 29.03
CA LYS A 178 15.40 -32.40 29.74
C LYS A 178 15.41 -31.80 31.15
N PRO A 179 14.30 -31.20 31.62
CA PRO A 179 14.15 -30.93 33.04
C PRO A 179 14.00 -32.27 33.77
N GLU A 180 14.83 -32.49 34.78
CA GLU A 180 14.60 -33.50 35.82
C GLU A 180 13.40 -33.13 36.70
#